data_AF-A0A7S1Z6N3-F1
#
_entry.id   AF-A0A7S1Z6N3-F1
#
_cell.length_a   1.000
_cell.length_b   1.000
_cell.length_c   1.000
_cell.angle_alpha   90.00
_cell.angle_beta   90.00
_cell.angle_gamma   90.00
#
_symmetry.space_group_name_H-M   'P 1'
#
loop_
_entity.id
_entity.type
_entity.pdbx_description
1 polymer ?
#
loop_
_entity_poly.entity_id
_entity_poly.type
_entity_poly.pdbx_seq_one_letter_code
_entity_poly.pdbx_strand_id
1 'polypeptide(L)'
;RGGGADGSVTEDVDPAPPSEQIGWRMWLPGLVGASLLCTGIVAPMFMMPLYQPVVAVMFSLLVAVLAVRALGETDLNPVSGIGKVSQLLFAAVAPGNIVANLVAGAVAEAGATSAGDMMQDLKCGHLLHSSPRAQFIAQLIGTLASCAMAVVAWLLYSSAYEIPGPEFPAPTAMIWLDMAGGGGGGGGGGVVSAGG
;
A
#
# COMPACT_ATOMS: atom_id res chain seq x y z
N ARG A 1 -35.35 -38.36 -24.27
CA ARG A 1 -36.11 -37.33 -25.02
C ARG A 1 -36.32 -36.14 -24.06
N GLY A 2 -35.61 -35.03 -24.29
CA GLY A 2 -35.86 -33.68 -23.74
C GLY A 2 -35.69 -33.50 -22.21
N GLY A 3 -34.92 -32.55 -21.70
CA GLY A 3 -34.19 -31.46 -22.33
C GLY A 3 -33.65 -30.50 -21.26
N GLY A 4 -32.60 -29.77 -21.61
CA GLY A 4 -32.26 -28.49 -20.97
C GLY A 4 -31.35 -28.56 -19.75
N ALA A 5 -30.12 -29.05 -19.90
CA ALA A 5 -29.01 -28.49 -19.15
C ALA A 5 -28.73 -27.09 -19.75
N ASP A 6 -29.51 -26.10 -19.32
CA ASP A 6 -29.17 -24.70 -19.54
C ASP A 6 -28.11 -24.32 -18.52
N GLY A 7 -26.86 -24.67 -18.86
CA GLY A 7 -25.67 -24.14 -18.22
C GLY A 7 -25.30 -22.78 -18.83
N SER A 8 -26.26 -21.88 -19.03
CA SER A 8 -25.93 -20.47 -19.14
C SER A 8 -25.31 -20.07 -17.81
N VAL A 9 -23.99 -19.91 -17.83
CA VAL A 9 -23.33 -18.94 -16.97
C VAL A 9 -24.16 -17.68 -17.17
N THR A 10 -25.04 -17.37 -16.21
CA THR A 10 -25.62 -16.04 -16.13
C THR A 10 -24.39 -15.14 -16.11
N GLU A 11 -24.15 -14.39 -17.19
CA GLU A 11 -23.21 -13.29 -17.11
C GLU A 11 -23.61 -12.55 -15.84
N ASP A 12 -22.71 -12.50 -14.85
CA ASP A 12 -22.88 -11.64 -13.69
C ASP A 12 -22.85 -10.21 -14.26
N VAL A 13 -24.00 -9.77 -14.75
CA VAL A 13 -24.20 -8.44 -15.29
C VAL A 13 -23.99 -7.51 -14.12
N ASP A 14 -22.92 -6.73 -14.18
CA ASP A 14 -22.61 -5.72 -13.17
C ASP A 14 -23.87 -4.87 -12.93
N PRO A 15 -24.43 -4.87 -11.70
CA PRO A 15 -25.62 -4.11 -11.35
C PRO A 15 -25.39 -2.60 -11.50
N ALA A 16 -24.12 -2.14 -11.54
CA ALA A 16 -23.80 -0.75 -11.78
C ALA A 16 -23.95 -0.40 -13.28
N PRO A 17 -24.70 0.68 -13.62
CA PRO A 17 -24.80 1.13 -15.00
C PRO A 17 -23.43 1.58 -15.54
N PRO A 18 -23.15 1.45 -16.86
CA PRO A 18 -21.84 1.78 -17.44
C PRO A 18 -21.35 3.22 -17.18
N SER A 19 -22.25 4.16 -16.93
CA SER A 19 -21.92 5.55 -16.58
C SER A 19 -21.32 5.72 -15.18
N GLU A 20 -21.54 4.74 -14.30
CA GLU A 20 -21.11 4.72 -12.90
C GLU A 20 -19.88 3.83 -12.66
N GLN A 21 -19.45 3.10 -13.69
CA GLN A 21 -18.22 2.33 -13.65
C GLN A 21 -16.99 3.23 -13.71
N ILE A 22 -15.90 2.77 -13.09
CA ILE A 22 -14.62 3.47 -13.11
C ILE A 22 -13.90 3.16 -14.42
N GLY A 23 -14.16 3.95 -15.46
CA GLY A 23 -13.50 3.79 -16.75
C GLY A 23 -11.99 4.09 -16.71
N TRP A 24 -11.24 3.51 -17.66
CA TRP A 24 -9.79 3.70 -17.82
C TRP A 24 -9.37 5.18 -17.90
N ARG A 25 -10.24 6.05 -18.43
CA ARG A 25 -10.02 7.49 -18.55
C ARG A 25 -9.99 8.22 -17.20
N MET A 26 -10.64 7.69 -16.18
CA MET A 26 -10.60 8.25 -14.83
C MET A 26 -9.46 7.63 -14.02
N TRP A 27 -9.29 6.31 -14.15
CA TRP A 27 -8.30 5.57 -13.38
C TRP A 27 -6.84 5.82 -13.83
N LEU A 28 -6.54 5.77 -15.14
CA LEU A 28 -5.16 5.91 -15.62
C LEU A 28 -4.52 7.26 -15.25
N PRO A 29 -5.17 8.42 -15.47
CA PRO A 29 -4.59 9.70 -15.06
C PRO A 29 -4.40 9.79 -13.55
N GLY A 30 -5.34 9.23 -12.76
CA GLY A 30 -5.21 9.16 -11.30
C GLY A 30 -4.01 8.33 -10.86
N LEU A 31 -3.83 7.14 -11.45
CA LEU A 31 -2.69 6.26 -11.18
C LEU A 31 -1.36 6.92 -11.53
N VAL A 32 -1.26 7.49 -12.74
CA VAL A 32 -0.04 8.16 -13.19
C VAL A 32 0.25 9.39 -12.33
N GLY A 33 -0.76 10.21 -12.05
CA GLY A 33 -0.65 11.39 -11.19
C GLY A 33 -0.20 11.03 -9.78
N ALA A 34 -0.81 10.01 -9.16
CA ALA A 34 -0.44 9.55 -7.83
C ALA A 34 0.99 8.96 -7.79
N SER A 35 1.38 8.20 -8.83
CA SER A 35 2.73 7.64 -8.97
C SER A 35 3.79 8.72 -9.08
N LEU A 36 3.52 9.75 -9.91
CA LEU A 36 4.41 10.90 -10.07
C LEU A 36 4.48 11.74 -8.78
N LEU A 37 3.36 11.95 -8.10
CA LEU A 37 3.30 12.66 -6.84
C LEU A 37 4.10 11.92 -5.75
N CYS A 38 3.88 10.62 -5.60
CA CYS A 38 4.63 9.77 -4.66
C CYS A 38 6.14 9.86 -4.93
N THR A 39 6.55 9.65 -6.18
CA THR A 39 7.96 9.72 -6.59
C THR A 39 8.56 11.12 -6.35
N GLY A 40 7.83 12.16 -6.74
CA GLY A 40 8.26 13.56 -6.63
C GLY A 40 8.39 14.06 -5.18
N ILE A 41 7.63 13.48 -4.24
CA ILE A 41 7.76 13.76 -2.81
C ILE A 41 8.88 12.94 -2.18
N VAL A 42 8.90 11.62 -2.42
CA VAL A 42 9.81 10.68 -1.76
C VAL A 42 11.27 10.91 -2.16
N ALA A 43 11.54 11.17 -3.45
CA ALA A 43 12.90 11.37 -3.94
C ALA A 43 13.66 12.49 -3.20
N PRO A 44 13.15 13.74 -3.13
CA PRO A 44 13.83 14.80 -2.37
C PRO A 44 13.74 14.62 -0.86
N MET A 45 12.66 14.05 -0.33
CA MET A 45 12.47 13.86 1.11
C MET A 45 13.55 12.95 1.73
N PHE A 46 13.96 11.91 1.00
CA PHE A 46 14.94 10.92 1.46
C PHE A 46 16.29 10.99 0.72
N MET A 47 16.51 12.05 -0.06
CA MET A 47 17.74 12.24 -0.85
C MET A 47 18.07 11.05 -1.77
N MET A 48 17.04 10.45 -2.36
CA MET A 48 17.14 9.27 -3.22
C MET A 48 17.19 9.68 -4.71
N PRO A 49 18.04 9.05 -5.54
CA PRO A 49 17.98 9.25 -6.98
C PRO A 49 16.63 8.81 -7.54
N LEU A 50 16.06 9.59 -8.45
CA LEU A 50 14.66 9.48 -8.92
C LEU A 50 14.28 8.07 -9.41
N TYR A 51 15.22 7.32 -9.99
CA TYR A 51 14.94 5.96 -10.47
C TYR A 51 14.53 5.00 -9.34
N GLN A 52 15.00 5.20 -8.11
CA GLN A 52 14.70 4.32 -6.98
C GLN A 52 13.21 4.34 -6.60
N PRO A 53 12.61 5.50 -6.25
CA PRO A 53 11.17 5.54 -5.96
C PRO A 53 10.31 5.18 -7.18
N VAL A 54 10.75 5.47 -8.41
CA VAL A 54 10.05 4.99 -9.63
C VAL A 54 9.99 3.47 -9.67
N VAL A 55 11.13 2.80 -9.48
CA VAL A 55 11.20 1.33 -9.46
C VAL A 55 10.36 0.78 -8.29
N ALA A 56 10.41 1.40 -7.12
CA ALA A 56 9.60 1.01 -5.97
C ALA A 56 8.09 1.09 -6.25
N VAL A 57 7.62 2.17 -6.89
CA VAL A 57 6.21 2.30 -7.32
C VAL A 57 5.86 1.21 -8.34
N MET A 58 6.72 0.94 -9.32
CA MET A 58 6.46 -0.13 -10.31
C MET A 58 6.34 -1.50 -9.66
N PHE A 59 7.22 -1.82 -8.69
CA PHE A 59 7.12 -3.05 -7.91
C PHE A 59 5.85 -3.09 -7.06
N SER A 60 5.49 -1.97 -6.42
CA SER A 60 4.27 -1.83 -5.63
C SER A 60 3.01 -2.22 -6.42
N LEU A 61 2.92 -1.80 -7.69
CA LEU A 61 1.79 -2.18 -8.56
C LEU A 61 1.70 -3.69 -8.80
N LEU A 62 2.84 -4.36 -8.98
CA LEU A 62 2.88 -5.81 -9.19
C LEU A 62 2.45 -6.57 -7.93
N VAL A 63 2.99 -6.17 -6.78
CA VAL A 63 2.67 -6.85 -5.51
C VAL A 63 1.25 -6.53 -5.03
N ALA A 64 0.69 -5.36 -5.38
CA ALA A 64 -0.72 -5.05 -5.12
C ALA A 64 -1.66 -6.03 -5.83
N VAL A 65 -1.33 -6.47 -7.06
CA VAL A 65 -2.12 -7.51 -7.76
C VAL A 65 -2.09 -8.84 -6.99
N LEU A 66 -0.93 -9.24 -6.47
CA LEU A 66 -0.80 -10.45 -5.65
C LEU A 66 -1.60 -10.31 -4.34
N ALA A 67 -1.55 -9.12 -3.72
CA ALA A 67 -2.27 -8.78 -2.50
C ALA A 67 -3.78 -8.98 -2.66
N VAL A 68 -4.35 -8.38 -3.71
CA VAL A 68 -5.79 -8.44 -3.94
C VAL A 68 -6.27 -9.83 -4.37
N ARG A 69 -5.39 -10.63 -5.00
CA ARG A 69 -5.69 -12.04 -5.29
C ARG A 69 -5.75 -12.88 -4.02
N ALA A 70 -4.75 -12.73 -3.15
CA ALA A 70 -4.75 -13.39 -1.84
C ALA A 70 -5.96 -12.96 -1.01
N LEU A 71 -6.29 -11.66 -1.01
CA LEU A 71 -7.49 -11.12 -0.36
C LEU A 71 -8.77 -11.73 -0.93
N GLY A 72 -8.88 -11.87 -2.25
CA GLY A 72 -10.06 -12.48 -2.90
C GLY A 72 -10.26 -13.96 -2.55
N GLU A 73 -9.16 -14.70 -2.35
CA GLU A 73 -9.22 -16.14 -2.04
C GLU A 73 -9.32 -16.44 -0.54
N THR A 74 -8.74 -15.59 0.30
CA THR A 74 -8.56 -15.88 1.75
C THR A 74 -9.25 -14.89 2.67
N ASP A 75 -9.82 -13.81 2.12
CA ASP A 75 -10.33 -12.65 2.86
C ASP A 75 -9.26 -11.96 3.74
N LEU A 76 -7.98 -12.20 3.45
CA LEU A 76 -6.85 -11.61 4.15
C LEU A 76 -5.88 -10.96 3.16
N ASN A 77 -5.53 -9.70 3.43
CA ASN A 77 -4.53 -8.97 2.67
C ASN A 77 -3.15 -9.11 3.34
N PRO A 78 -2.14 -9.77 2.72
CA PRO A 78 -0.85 -10.05 3.35
C PRO A 78 0.11 -8.84 3.33
N VAL A 79 -0.40 -7.68 3.74
CA VAL A 79 0.25 -6.36 3.63
C VAL A 79 1.68 -6.35 4.21
N SER A 80 1.83 -6.83 5.45
CA SER A 80 3.15 -6.86 6.13
C SER A 80 4.15 -7.80 5.44
N GLY A 81 3.67 -8.88 4.81
CA GLY A 81 4.50 -9.80 4.05
C GLY A 81 4.97 -9.15 2.74
N ILE A 82 4.07 -8.46 2.05
CA ILE A 82 4.36 -7.75 0.80
C ILE A 82 5.41 -6.67 1.00
N GLY A 83 5.32 -5.88 2.07
CA GLY A 83 6.33 -4.87 2.41
C GLY A 83 7.72 -5.49 2.53
N LYS A 84 7.84 -6.59 3.28
CA LYS A 84 9.12 -7.30 3.48
C LYS A 84 9.65 -7.98 2.20
N VAL A 85 8.77 -8.54 1.37
CA VAL A 85 9.17 -9.09 0.07
C VAL A 85 9.70 -7.97 -0.84
N SER A 86 9.04 -6.81 -0.85
CA SER A 86 9.53 -5.63 -1.56
C SER A 86 10.92 -5.21 -1.06
N GLN A 87 11.13 -5.18 0.26
CA GLN A 87 12.45 -4.92 0.85
C GLN A 87 13.54 -5.90 0.37
N LEU A 88 13.26 -7.21 0.35
CA LEU A 88 14.21 -8.22 -0.12
C LEU A 88 14.57 -8.03 -1.60
N LEU A 89 13.59 -7.72 -2.45
CA LEU A 89 13.81 -7.47 -3.87
C LEU A 89 14.55 -6.15 -4.10
N PHE A 90 14.21 -5.11 -3.34
CA PHE A 90 14.79 -3.78 -3.49
C PHE A 90 16.21 -3.67 -2.94
N ALA A 91 16.62 -4.60 -2.07
CA ALA A 91 18.02 -4.74 -1.64
C ALA A 91 18.98 -4.98 -2.82
N ALA A 92 18.50 -5.60 -3.91
CA ALA A 92 19.29 -5.78 -5.14
C ALA A 92 19.37 -4.48 -5.98
N VAL A 93 18.36 -3.62 -5.91
CA VAL A 93 18.28 -2.36 -6.66
C VAL A 93 19.13 -1.26 -6.00
N ALA A 94 19.15 -1.23 -4.67
CA ALA A 94 19.89 -0.25 -3.89
C ALA A 94 20.68 -0.93 -2.76
N PRO A 95 21.75 -1.69 -3.07
CA PRO A 95 22.50 -2.45 -2.07
C PRO A 95 23.09 -1.53 -0.99
N GLY A 96 22.89 -1.91 0.28
CA GLY A 96 23.38 -1.15 1.44
C GLY A 96 22.62 0.16 1.73
N ASN A 97 21.63 0.53 0.92
CA ASN A 97 20.81 1.72 1.17
C ASN A 97 19.55 1.35 1.95
N ILE A 98 19.67 1.39 3.28
CA ILE A 98 18.59 1.04 4.22
C ILE A 98 17.36 1.92 4.02
N VAL A 99 17.55 3.24 3.84
CA VAL A 99 16.44 4.18 3.67
C VAL A 99 15.67 3.88 2.39
N ALA A 100 16.37 3.69 1.27
CA ALA A 100 15.75 3.36 0.00
C ALA A 100 14.97 2.04 0.06
N ASN A 101 15.50 1.07 0.79
CA ASN A 101 14.86 -0.21 1.04
C ASN A 101 13.58 -0.08 1.87
N LEU A 102 13.63 0.65 2.99
CA LEU A 102 12.46 0.94 3.84
C LEU A 102 11.35 1.66 3.05
N VAL A 103 11.73 2.66 2.25
CA VAL A 103 10.82 3.39 1.37
C VAL A 103 10.16 2.44 0.38
N ALA A 104 10.91 1.54 -0.26
CA ALA A 104 10.35 0.58 -1.20
C ALA A 104 9.37 -0.40 -0.55
N GLY A 105 9.66 -0.84 0.68
CA GLY A 105 8.74 -1.63 1.50
C GLY A 105 7.46 -0.86 1.80
N ALA A 106 7.58 0.40 2.24
CA ALA A 106 6.45 1.23 2.65
C ALA A 106 5.52 1.58 1.47
N VAL A 107 6.09 1.89 0.30
CA VAL A 107 5.31 2.16 -0.93
C VAL A 107 4.59 0.90 -1.41
N ALA A 108 5.22 -0.28 -1.29
CA ALA A 108 4.59 -1.56 -1.61
C ALA A 108 3.43 -1.91 -0.67
N GLU A 109 3.64 -1.76 0.64
CA GLU A 109 2.61 -1.96 1.66
C GLU A 109 1.44 -0.99 1.46
N ALA A 110 1.69 0.31 1.30
CA ALA A 110 0.64 1.30 1.11
C ALA A 110 -0.21 1.03 -0.15
N GLY A 111 0.45 0.63 -1.25
CA GLY A 111 -0.23 0.26 -2.49
C GLY A 111 -1.09 -0.99 -2.34
N ALA A 112 -0.56 -2.04 -1.70
CA ALA A 112 -1.28 -3.28 -1.45
C ALA A 112 -2.49 -3.08 -0.51
N THR A 113 -2.33 -2.28 0.54
CA THR A 113 -3.44 -1.91 1.45
C THR A 113 -4.53 -1.18 0.70
N SER A 114 -4.17 -0.10 -0.03
CA SER A 114 -5.15 0.71 -0.76
C SER A 114 -5.90 -0.10 -1.83
N ALA A 115 -5.20 -1.01 -2.51
CA ALA A 115 -5.83 -1.90 -3.49
C ALA A 115 -6.78 -2.91 -2.83
N GLY A 116 -6.42 -3.44 -1.66
CA GLY A 116 -7.25 -4.34 -0.89
C GLY A 116 -8.51 -3.67 -0.34
N ASP A 117 -8.37 -2.49 0.26
CA ASP A 117 -9.48 -1.69 0.76
C ASP A 117 -10.46 -1.38 -0.38
N MET A 118 -9.94 -0.91 -1.52
CA MET A 118 -10.80 -0.62 -2.68
C MET A 118 -11.51 -1.88 -3.21
N MET A 119 -10.86 -3.05 -3.22
CA MET A 119 -11.52 -4.31 -3.61
C MET A 119 -12.67 -4.68 -2.66
N GLN A 120 -12.46 -4.52 -1.35
CA GLN A 120 -13.49 -4.80 -0.34
C GLN A 120 -14.63 -3.78 -0.40
N ASP A 121 -14.31 -2.50 -0.60
CA ASP A 121 -15.30 -1.43 -0.79
C ASP A 121 -16.15 -1.66 -2.03
N LEU A 122 -15.54 -2.04 -3.16
CA LEU A 122 -16.25 -2.36 -4.40
C LEU A 122 -17.13 -3.60 -4.24
N LYS A 123 -16.66 -4.63 -3.53
CA LYS A 123 -17.48 -5.82 -3.21
C LYS A 123 -18.68 -5.45 -2.35
N CYS A 124 -18.47 -4.67 -1.29
CA CYS A 124 -19.53 -4.15 -0.44
C CYS A 124 -20.51 -3.28 -1.24
N GLY A 125 -19.98 -2.40 -2.08
CA GLY A 125 -20.74 -1.52 -2.96
C GLY A 125 -21.62 -2.28 -3.93
N HIS A 126 -21.07 -3.30 -4.57
CA HIS A 126 -21.80 -4.20 -5.46
C HIS A 126 -22.97 -4.89 -4.74
N LEU A 127 -22.75 -5.38 -3.51
CA LEU A 127 -23.80 -6.00 -2.69
C LEU A 127 -24.89 -5.01 -2.24
N LEU A 128 -24.53 -3.73 -2.04
CA LEU A 128 -25.45 -2.66 -1.63
C LEU A 128 -26.04 -1.89 -2.82
N HIS A 129 -25.73 -2.29 -4.06
CA HIS A 129 -26.06 -1.57 -5.29
C HIS A 129 -25.62 -0.09 -5.26
N SER A 130 -24.47 0.19 -4.65
CA SER A 130 -23.84 1.51 -4.61
C SER A 130 -23.01 1.77 -5.86
N SER A 131 -22.87 3.05 -6.21
CA SER A 131 -22.13 3.50 -7.38
C SER A 131 -20.61 3.32 -7.20
N PRO A 132 -19.91 2.51 -8.01
CA PRO A 132 -18.45 2.32 -7.91
C PRO A 132 -17.66 3.62 -8.05
N ARG A 133 -18.12 4.51 -8.95
CA ARG A 133 -17.51 5.82 -9.14
C ARG A 133 -17.66 6.72 -7.91
N ALA A 134 -18.80 6.68 -7.23
CA ALA A 134 -19.00 7.45 -6.01
C ALA A 134 -18.05 6.95 -4.90
N GLN A 135 -17.88 5.63 -4.77
CA GLN A 135 -16.93 5.03 -3.83
C GLN A 135 -15.49 5.47 -4.11
N PHE A 136 -15.07 5.43 -5.37
CA PHE A 136 -13.74 5.88 -5.77
C PHE A 136 -13.48 7.34 -5.40
N ILE A 137 -14.44 8.23 -5.67
CA ILE A 137 -14.35 9.65 -5.31
C ILE A 137 -14.32 9.83 -3.78
N ALA A 138 -15.17 9.09 -3.05
CA ALA A 138 -15.18 9.12 -1.60
C ALA A 138 -13.83 8.68 -1.01
N GLN A 139 -13.22 7.62 -1.56
CA GLN A 139 -11.90 7.15 -1.13
C GLN A 139 -10.83 8.21 -1.37
N LEU A 140 -10.83 8.88 -2.53
CA LEU A 140 -9.89 9.96 -2.81
C LEU A 140 -10.01 11.12 -1.81
N ILE A 141 -11.24 11.55 -1.52
CA ILE A 141 -11.50 12.62 -0.53
C ILE A 141 -11.06 12.17 0.87
N GLY A 142 -11.40 10.94 1.24
CA GLY A 142 -11.04 10.34 2.53
C GLY A 142 -9.54 10.23 2.72
N THR A 143 -8.79 9.78 1.71
CA THR A 143 -7.32 9.71 1.74
C THR A 143 -6.70 11.08 1.92
N LEU A 144 -7.18 12.11 1.21
CA LEU A 144 -6.66 13.47 1.34
C LEU A 144 -6.89 14.05 2.75
N ALA A 145 -8.08 13.84 3.31
CA ALA A 145 -8.38 14.25 4.69
C ALA A 145 -7.52 13.45 5.71
N SER A 146 -7.33 12.15 5.47
CA SER A 146 -6.52 11.27 6.30
C SER A 146 -5.05 11.71 6.34
N CYS A 147 -4.47 12.20 5.23
CA CYS A 147 -3.10 12.72 5.22
C CYS A 147 -2.91 13.86 6.24
N ALA A 148 -3.83 14.82 6.30
CA ALA A 148 -3.75 15.92 7.27
C ALA A 148 -3.92 15.42 8.71
N MET A 149 -4.90 14.55 8.93
CA MET A 149 -5.16 13.97 10.25
C MET A 149 -4.00 13.12 10.76
N ALA A 150 -3.36 12.33 9.89
CA ALA A 150 -2.20 11.51 10.22
C ALA A 150 -1.01 12.36 10.67
N VAL A 151 -0.75 13.48 9.99
CA VAL A 151 0.31 14.43 10.39
C VAL A 151 0.01 15.05 11.76
N VAL A 152 -1.23 15.51 11.99
CA VAL A 152 -1.64 16.08 13.28
C VAL A 152 -1.49 15.05 14.40
N ALA A 153 -1.95 13.81 14.17
CA ALA A 153 -1.80 12.73 15.13
C ALA A 153 -0.32 12.45 15.43
N TRP A 154 0.53 12.31 14.40
CA TRP A 154 1.96 12.09 14.58
C TRP A 154 2.63 13.19 15.40
N LEU A 155 2.35 14.46 15.10
CA LEU A 155 2.92 15.60 15.84
C LEU A 155 2.46 15.63 17.29
N LEU A 156 1.19 15.31 17.55
CA LEU A 156 0.66 15.25 18.91
C LEU A 156 1.34 14.15 19.73
N TYR A 157 1.45 12.94 19.18
CA TYR A 157 2.11 11.81 19.85
C TYR A 157 3.60 12.05 20.08
N SER A 158 4.32 12.52 19.05
CA SER A 158 5.77 12.79 19.16
C SER A 158 6.11 13.99 20.05
N SER A 159 5.17 14.90 20.30
CA SER A 159 5.34 15.99 21.27
C SER A 159 5.09 15.57 22.72
N ALA A 160 4.26 14.54 22.92
CA ALA A 160 3.84 14.09 24.24
C ALA A 160 4.70 12.93 24.77
N TYR A 161 5.24 12.10 23.87
CA TYR A 161 5.95 10.88 24.21
C TYR A 161 7.22 10.71 23.38
N GLU A 162 8.23 10.06 23.97
CA GLU A 162 9.41 9.61 23.25
C GLU A 162 9.08 8.33 22.46
N ILE A 163 9.36 8.35 21.15
CA ILE A 163 9.07 7.25 20.23
C ILE A 163 10.34 6.97 19.42
N PRO A 164 10.96 5.78 19.54
CA PRO A 164 10.57 4.64 20.37
C PRO A 164 10.92 4.87 21.85
N GLY A 165 10.02 4.52 22.77
CA GLY A 165 10.22 4.68 24.21
C GLY A 165 9.61 3.52 25.01
N PRO A 166 9.77 3.50 26.35
CA PRO A 166 9.21 2.45 27.20
C PRO A 166 7.67 2.40 27.15
N GLU A 167 7.02 3.55 26.96
CA GLU A 167 5.57 3.66 26.83
C GLU A 167 5.08 3.33 25.42
N PHE A 168 5.90 3.65 24.40
CA PHE A 168 5.61 3.39 22.99
C PHE A 168 6.75 2.62 22.32
N PRO A 169 6.86 1.30 22.60
CA PRO A 169 7.82 0.45 21.89
C PRO A 169 7.39 0.30 20.43
N ALA A 170 8.35 0.30 19.51
CA ALA A 170 8.09 0.21 18.06
C ALA A 170 8.58 -1.12 17.44
N PRO A 171 8.23 -2.31 17.97
CA PRO A 171 8.84 -3.58 17.59
C PRO A 171 8.74 -3.90 16.09
N THR A 172 7.64 -3.51 15.45
CA THR A 172 7.47 -3.68 14.00
C THR A 172 8.50 -2.87 13.22
N ALA A 173 8.81 -1.64 13.64
CA ALA A 173 9.81 -0.80 12.98
C ALA A 173 11.21 -1.43 13.05
N MET A 174 11.54 -2.08 14.17
CA MET A 174 12.80 -2.82 14.31
C MET A 174 12.88 -4.00 13.34
N ILE A 175 11.80 -4.77 13.20
CA ILE A 175 11.75 -5.88 12.21
C ILE A 175 11.97 -5.34 10.79
N TRP A 176 11.37 -4.21 10.45
CA TRP A 176 11.54 -3.58 9.15
C TRP A 176 12.95 -3.07 8.91
N LEU A 177 13.58 -2.51 9.94
CA LEU A 177 14.97 -2.07 9.90
C LEU A 177 15.93 -3.26 9.71
N ASP A 178 15.73 -4.35 10.45
CA ASP A 178 16.53 -5.57 10.34
C ASP A 178 16.43 -6.20 8.94
N MET A 179 15.23 -6.19 8.35
CA MET A 179 15.00 -6.67 6.98
C MET A 179 15.71 -5.78 5.95
N ALA A 180 15.64 -4.46 6.11
CA ALA A 180 16.34 -3.51 5.24
C ALA A 180 17.87 -3.61 5.37
N GLY A 181 18.38 -3.99 6.55
CA GLY A 181 19.79 -4.19 6.85
C GLY A 181 20.38 -5.51 6.33
N GLY A 182 19.57 -6.42 5.78
CA GLY A 182 20.05 -7.66 5.15
C GLY A 182 19.81 -8.96 5.94
N GLY A 183 18.91 -8.97 6.92
CA GLY A 183 18.33 -10.23 7.44
C GLY A 183 19.30 -11.19 8.13
N GLY A 184 20.35 -10.68 8.77
CA GLY A 184 21.19 -11.45 9.70
C GLY A 184 20.80 -11.14 11.15
N GLY A 185 20.24 -12.11 11.87
CA GLY A 185 19.89 -11.95 13.27
C GLY A 185 21.07 -11.47 14.12
N GLY A 186 20.85 -10.39 14.88
CA GLY A 186 21.79 -9.86 15.87
C GLY A 186 22.19 -8.41 15.61
N GLY A 187 21.42 -7.45 16.12
CA GLY A 187 21.82 -6.04 16.02
C GLY A 187 20.92 -4.99 16.64
N GLY A 188 19.70 -5.31 17.09
CA GLY A 188 18.76 -4.33 17.65
C GLY A 188 19.18 -3.64 18.96
N GLY A 189 20.33 -3.98 19.55
CA GLY A 189 20.81 -3.40 20.81
C GLY A 189 21.80 -2.22 20.67
N GLY A 190 22.26 -1.89 19.46
CA GLY A 190 23.44 -1.03 19.28
C GLY A 190 23.22 0.42 18.83
N VAL A 191 22.05 0.77 18.26
CA VAL A 191 21.89 2.06 17.55
C VAL A 191 21.24 3.15 18.41
N VAL A 192 20.78 2.83 19.62
CA VAL A 192 20.22 3.84 20.57
C VAL A 192 21.33 4.52 21.41
N SER A 193 22.61 4.20 21.20
CA SER A 193 23.73 4.83 21.93
C SER A 193 24.73 5.50 20.99
N ALA A 194 24.31 6.54 20.30
CA ALA A 194 25.22 7.52 19.68
C ALA A 194 24.46 8.84 19.44
N GLY A 195 24.22 9.58 20.51
CA GLY A 195 23.56 10.88 20.48
C GLY A 195 23.47 11.49 21.88
N GLY A 196 24.62 11.65 22.53
CA GLY A 196 24.80 12.56 23.66
C GLY A 196 25.40 13.87 23.19
#